data_AF-A0A1G1DDM7-F1
#
_entry.id   AF-A0A1G1DDM7-F1
#
_cell.length_a   1.000
_cell.length_b   1.000
_cell.length_c   1.000
_cell.angle_alpha   90.00
_cell.angle_beta   90.00
_cell.angle_gamma   90.00
#
_symmetry.space_group_name_H-M   'P 1'
#
loop_
_entity.id
_entity.type
_entity.pdbx_description
1 polymer ?
#
loop_
_entity_poly.entity_id
_entity_poly.type
_entity_poly.pdbx_seq_one_letter_code
_entity_poly.pdbx_strand_id
1 'polypeptide(L)' 'MSDKELGKKMVERTELEYFLDAYKYATGQRLELVYSHEKPDFICNRPHGMLVGVELTQVMRDPRDALWDTIIKKRKR' A
#
# COMPACT_ATOMS: atom_id res chain seq x y z
N MET A 1 -20.95 8.55 11.31
CA MET A 1 -20.17 7.47 10.68
C MET A 1 -21.10 6.29 10.52
N SER A 2 -21.24 5.77 9.30
CA SER A 2 -22.06 4.59 9.02
C SER A 2 -21.27 3.31 9.28
N ASP A 3 -21.95 2.20 9.58
CA ASP A 3 -21.34 0.89 9.80
C ASP A 3 -20.44 0.43 8.64
N LYS A 4 -20.76 0.88 7.42
CA LYS A 4 -19.98 0.62 6.21
C LYS A 4 -18.61 1.30 6.22
N GLU A 5 -18.52 2.52 6.75
CA GLU A 5 -17.25 3.26 6.87
C GLU A 5 -16.36 2.64 7.96
N LEU A 6 -16.97 2.16 9.04
CA LEU A 6 -16.29 1.42 10.10
C LEU A 6 -15.67 0.12 9.57
N GLY A 7 -16.44 -0.67 8.82
CA GLY A 7 -15.95 -1.91 8.22
C GLY A 7 -14.76 -1.69 7.27
N LYS A 8 -14.82 -0.66 6.41
CA LYS A 8 -13.73 -0.34 5.47
C LYS A 8 -12.42 -0.01 6.20
N LYS A 9 -12.48 0.82 7.24
CA LYS A 9 -11.31 1.19 8.04
C LYS A 9 -10.67 0.00 8.76
N MET A 10 -11.47 -0.96 9.22
CA MET A 10 -10.96 -2.18 9.88
C MET A 10 -10.22 -3.09 8.89
N VAL A 11 -10.75 -3.22 7.67
CA VAL A 11 -10.09 -3.98 6.59
C VAL A 11 -8.76 -3.32 6.23
N GLU A 12 -8.76 -2.01 5.96
CA GLU A 12 -7.55 -1.26 5.59
C GLU A 12 -6.43 -1.37 6.65
N ARG A 13 -6.80 -1.34 7.94
CA ARG A 13 -5.84 -1.52 9.04
C ARG A 13 -5.26 -2.93 9.07
N THR A 14 -6.08 -3.95 8.83
CA THR A 14 -5.63 -5.35 8.80
C THR A 14 -4.68 -5.59 7.62
N GLU A 15 -5.00 -5.05 6.45
CA GLU A 15 -4.14 -5.12 5.27
C GLU A 15 -2.80 -4.41 5.49
N LEU A 16 -2.81 -3.25 6.16
CA LEU A 16 -1.59 -2.56 6.55
C LEU A 16 -0.74 -3.42 7.49
N GLU A 17 -1.33 -4.06 8.51
CA GLU A 17 -0.59 -4.93 9.45
C GLU A 17 0.15 -6.05 8.71
N TYR A 18 -0.54 -6.73 7.78
CA TYR A 18 0.11 -7.75 6.94
C TYR A 18 1.25 -7.18 6.09
N PHE A 19 1.07 -5.99 5.53
CA PHE A 19 2.12 -5.32 4.77
C PHE A 19 3.34 -4.99 5.64
N LEU A 20 3.14 -4.45 6.85
CA LEU A 20 4.23 -4.08 7.75
C LEU A 20 5.07 -5.29 8.16
N ASP A 21 4.42 -6.42 8.44
CA ASP A 21 5.11 -7.68 8.75
C ASP A 21 5.89 -8.21 7.55
N ALA A 22 5.28 -8.22 6.36
CA ALA A 22 5.95 -8.63 5.13
C ALA A 22 7.14 -7.73 4.78
N TYR A 23 6.99 -6.41 4.93
CA TYR A 23 8.05 -5.44 4.71
C TYR A 23 9.23 -5.68 5.65
N LYS A 24 8.95 -5.90 6.94
CA LYS A 24 9.98 -6.22 7.92
C LYS A 24 10.69 -7.52 7.60
N TYR A 25 9.95 -8.56 7.22
CA TYR A 25 10.53 -9.83 6.82
C TYR A 25 11.45 -9.69 5.59
N ALA A 26 11.00 -8.96 4.56
CA ALA A 26 11.72 -8.81 3.30
C ALA A 26 12.94 -7.87 3.39
N THR A 27 12.87 -6.82 4.20
CA THR A 27 13.88 -5.74 4.23
C THR A 27 14.71 -5.70 5.51
N GLY A 28 14.28 -6.40 6.57
CA GLY A 28 14.85 -6.29 7.90
C GLY A 28 14.52 -4.98 8.64
N GLN A 29 13.79 -4.05 8.00
CA GLN A 29 13.46 -2.75 8.57
C GLN A 29 12.02 -2.70 9.08
N ARG A 30 11.78 -2.01 10.19
CA ARG A 30 10.42 -1.77 10.69
C ARG A 30 9.89 -0.44 10.16
N LEU A 31 8.60 -0.42 9.83
CA LEU A 31 7.85 0.80 9.58
C LEU A 31 6.86 0.97 10.72
N GLU A 32 6.76 2.20 11.24
CA GLU A 32 5.82 2.54 12.30
C GLU A 32 4.75 3.47 11.73
N LEU A 33 3.48 3.10 11.83
CA LEU A 33 2.38 3.95 11.37
C LEU A 33 2.35 5.25 12.19
N VAL A 34 2.36 6.38 11.51
CA VAL A 34 2.21 7.71 12.13
C VAL A 34 0.75 8.15 12.05
N TYR A 35 0.17 8.17 10.84
CA TYR A 35 -1.24 8.47 10.61
C TYR A 35 -1.72 7.90 9.27
N SER A 36 -3.04 7.72 9.14
CA SER A 36 -3.69 7.44 7.86
C SER A 36 -4.17 8.74 7.20
N HIS A 37 -4.16 8.79 5.88
CA HIS A 37 -4.61 9.93 5.08
C HIS A 37 -5.31 9.40 3.81
N GLU A 38 -6.05 10.24 3.10
CA GLU A 38 -6.64 9.83 1.81
C GLU A 38 -5.62 9.63 0.68
N LYS A 39 -4.46 10.31 0.77
CA LYS A 39 -3.36 10.25 -0.22
C LYS A 39 -2.04 10.71 0.43
N PRO A 40 -1.06 9.82 0.64
CA PRO A 40 -1.15 8.37 0.51
C PRO A 40 -2.08 7.76 1.59
N ASP A 41 -2.51 6.50 1.40
CA ASP A 41 -3.36 5.79 2.38
C ASP A 41 -2.77 5.86 3.81
N PHE A 42 -1.45 5.71 3.94
CA PHE A 42 -0.74 5.74 5.22
C PHE A 42 0.57 6.50 5.13
N ILE A 43 0.93 7.16 6.24
CA ILE A 43 2.25 7.74 6.47
C ILE A 43 2.93 6.95 7.59
N CYS A 44 4.08 6.38 7.28
CA CYS A 44 4.88 5.59 8.21
C CYS A 44 6.25 6.24 8.43
N ASN A 45 6.86 5.91 9.57
CA ASN A 45 8.22 6.29 9.91
C ASN A 45 9.16 5.10 9.69
N ARG A 46 10.30 5.36 9.05
CA ARG A 46 11.44 4.42 8.96
C ARG A 46 12.38 4.60 10.15
N PRO A 47 13.30 3.64 10.37
CA PRO A 47 14.44 3.89 11.25
C PRO A 47 15.16 5.18 10.82
N HIS A 48 15.62 5.96 11.79
CA HIS A 48 16.24 7.28 11.62
C HIS A 48 15.27 8.45 11.31
N GLY A 49 13.96 8.27 11.45
CA GLY A 49 13.01 9.40 11.45
C GLY A 49 12.58 9.86 10.06
N MET A 50 12.84 9.06 9.02
CA MET A 50 12.43 9.36 7.65
C MET A 50 10.98 8.93 7.41
N LEU A 51 10.14 9.85 6.95
CA LEU A 51 8.75 9.58 6.61
C LEU A 51 8.64 8.92 5.24
N VAL A 52 7.73 7.95 5.13
CA VAL A 52 7.39 7.26 3.89
C VAL A 52 5.87 7.19 3.72
N GLY A 53 5.40 7.41 2.50
CA GLY A 53 4.03 7.12 2.12
C GLY A 53 3.87 5.66 1.73
N VAL A 54 2.82 5.01 2.23
CA VAL A 54 2.41 3.66 1.86
C VAL A 54 1.03 3.75 1.24
N GLU A 55 0.91 3.25 0.01
CA GLU A 55 -0.34 3.13 -0.73
C GLU A 55 -0.62 1.64 -0.95
N LEU A 56 -1.77 1.16 -0.49
CA LEU A 56 -2.18 -0.22 -0.69
C LEU A 56 -2.99 -0.34 -1.97
N THR A 57 -2.50 -1.13 -2.91
CA THR A 57 -3.19 -1.36 -4.18
C THR A 57 -3.63 -2.81 -4.30
N GLN A 58 -4.92 -3.02 -4.57
CA GLN A 58 -5.42 -4.35 -4.90
C GLN A 58 -4.88 -4.81 -6.25
N VAL A 59 -4.13 -5.92 -6.24
CA VAL A 59 -3.61 -6.54 -7.46
C VAL A 59 -4.75 -7.31 -8.14
N MET A 60 -5.38 -6.69 -9.15
CA MET A 60 -6.47 -7.33 -9.92
C MET A 60 -5.98 -8.25 -11.05
N ARG A 61 -4.70 -8.13 -11.43
CA ARG A 61 -4.03 -8.94 -12.47
C ARG A 61 -2.54 -9.06 -12.13
N ASP A 62 -1.87 -10.09 -12.65
CA ASP A 62 -0.41 -10.21 -12.52
C ASP A 62 0.26 -8.90 -12.99
N PRO A 63 1.12 -8.26 -12.16
CA PRO A 63 1.77 -7.00 -12.50
C PRO A 63 2.60 -7.07 -13.80
N ARG A 64 3.14 -8.24 -14.13
CA ARG A 64 3.92 -8.45 -15.36
C ARG A 64 3.03 -8.34 -16.59
N ASP A 65 1.82 -8.88 -16.53
CA ASP A 65 0.86 -8.83 -17.64
C ASP A 65 0.31 -7.41 -17.85
N ALA A 66 0.03 -6.69 -16.76
CA ALA A 66 -0.43 -5.30 -16.81
C ALA A 66 0.63 -4.34 -17.42
N LEU A 67 1.92 -4.60 -17.15
CA LEU A 67 3.03 -3.85 -17.74
C LEU A 67 3.09 -4.03 -19.26
N TRP A 68 2.99 -5.26 -19.75
CA TRP A 68 3.04 -5.55 -21.19
C TRP A 68 1.89 -4.91 -21.97
N ASP A 69 0.67 -4.94 -21.43
CA ASP A 69 -0.49 -4.27 -22.04
C ASP A 69 -0.30 -2.76 -22.19
N THR A 70 0.32 -2.12 -21.19
CA THR A 70 0.62 -0.68 -21.23
C THR A 70 1.64 -0.36 -22.32
N ILE A 71 2.68 -1.18 -22.44
CA ILE A 71 3.73 -1.03 -23.46
C ILE A 71 3.16 -1.27 -24.86
N ILE A 72 2.36 -2.31 -25.04
CA ILE A 72 1.74 -2.67 -26.33
C ILE A 72 0.71 -1.59 -26.75
N LYS A 73 -0.09 -1.05 -25.82
CA LYS A 73 -1.01 0.06 -26.11
C LYS A 73 -0.28 1.33 -26.53
N LYS A 74 0.87 1.65 -25.92
CA LYS A 74 1.69 2.83 -26.29
C LYS A 74 2.31 2.72 -27.69
N ARG A 75 2.54 1.50 -28.20
CA ARG A 75 3.08 1.25 -29.55
C ARG A 75 2.05 1.34 -30.68
N LYS A 76 0.76 1.40 -30.37
CA LYS A 76 -0.34 1.52 -31.37
C LYS A 76 -0.83 2.96 -31.55
N ARG A 77 -0.13 3.96 -31.00
CA ARG A 77 -0.40 5.38 -31.20
C ARG A 77 0.69 6.03 -32.04
#